data_AF-S6D2D5-F1
#
_entry.id   AF-S6D2D5-F1
#
_cell.length_a   1.000
_cell.length_b   1.000
_cell.length_c   1.000
_cell.angle_alpha   90.00
_cell.angle_beta   90.00
_cell.angle_gamma   90.00
#
_symmetry.space_group_name_H-M   'P 1'
#
loop_
_entity.id
_entity.type
_entity.pdbx_description
1 polymer ?
#
loop_
_entity_poly.entity_id
_entity_poly.type
_entity_poly.pdbx_seq_one_letter_code
_entity_poly.pdbx_strand_id
1 'polypeptide(L)'
;MLEKPQMAALYTAARDTISTVPELQDHVELTKSTVYEYVAALQRAGLLSEVETDGSAKSYTAHEFTVTLEVDGMVVEITPDVVEVLSHQHSLPEIEGFLEQYGLGTLAAFIDLAYEHAAGEVTTRMIADILDVSRGSAYDMLEHVGRILDIGDEPTTDHATDLSDDERDALLER
;
A
#
# COMPACT_ATOMS: atom_id res chain seq x y z
N MET A 1 -9.97 -12.35 0.98
CA MET A 1 -8.95 -13.17 0.24
C MET A 1 -7.59 -12.51 0.29
N LEU A 2 -7.48 -11.27 -0.21
CA LEU A 2 -6.25 -10.47 -0.15
C LEU A 2 -5.93 -9.95 1.25
N GLU A 3 -6.87 -10.06 2.18
CA GLU A 3 -6.66 -9.85 3.62
C GLU A 3 -5.62 -10.81 4.23
N LYS A 4 -5.22 -11.86 3.50
CA LYS A 4 -4.10 -12.72 3.92
C LYS A 4 -2.79 -12.08 3.44
N PRO A 5 -1.87 -11.67 4.33
CA PRO A 5 -0.68 -10.89 3.94
C PRO A 5 0.20 -11.59 2.90
N GLN A 6 0.38 -12.90 3.02
CA GLN A 6 1.17 -13.68 2.06
C GLN A 6 0.51 -13.79 0.68
N MET A 7 -0.83 -13.71 0.60
CA MET A 7 -1.55 -13.65 -0.68
C MET A 7 -1.40 -12.26 -1.30
N ALA A 8 -1.48 -11.20 -0.47
CA ALA A 8 -1.24 -9.83 -0.90
C ALA A 8 0.18 -9.64 -1.44
N ALA A 9 1.19 -10.15 -0.73
CA ALA A 9 2.59 -10.11 -1.16
C ALA A 9 2.83 -10.78 -2.53
N LEU A 10 2.18 -11.93 -2.79
CA LEU A 10 2.26 -12.59 -4.10
C LEU A 10 1.63 -11.76 -5.22
N TYR A 11 0.51 -11.07 -4.94
CA TYR A 11 -0.12 -10.17 -5.91
C TYR A 11 0.79 -8.98 -6.22
N THR A 12 1.31 -8.30 -5.19
CA THR A 12 2.24 -7.17 -5.33
C THR A 12 3.49 -7.55 -6.12
N ALA A 13 4.15 -8.66 -5.78
CA ALA A 13 5.34 -9.10 -6.51
C ALA A 13 5.07 -9.34 -8.01
N ALA A 14 3.91 -9.87 -8.37
CA ALA A 14 3.49 -10.09 -9.75
C ALA A 14 3.00 -8.81 -10.46
N ARG A 15 2.69 -7.74 -9.70
CA ARG A 15 2.36 -6.41 -10.21
C ARG A 15 3.63 -5.67 -10.62
N ASP A 16 4.67 -5.76 -9.80
CA ASP A 16 5.93 -5.06 -10.04
C ASP A 16 6.71 -5.61 -11.22
N THR A 17 6.65 -6.93 -11.45
CA THR A 17 7.39 -7.59 -12.53
C THR A 17 6.67 -8.83 -13.03
N ILE A 18 6.84 -9.14 -14.33
CA ILE A 18 6.38 -10.40 -14.91
C ILE A 18 7.20 -11.54 -14.30
N SER A 19 6.56 -12.42 -13.54
CA SER A 19 7.25 -13.42 -12.74
C SER A 19 6.65 -14.81 -12.89
N THR A 20 7.51 -15.82 -12.81
CA THR A 20 7.13 -17.24 -12.73
C THR A 20 6.78 -17.62 -11.29
N VAL A 21 6.09 -18.75 -11.09
CA VAL A 21 5.74 -19.22 -9.72
C VAL A 21 6.97 -19.41 -8.82
N PRO A 22 8.11 -19.96 -9.29
CA PRO A 22 9.33 -20.03 -8.49
C PRO A 22 9.88 -18.65 -8.09
N GLU A 23 9.87 -17.67 -8.98
CA GLU A 23 10.32 -16.30 -8.66
C GLU A 23 9.40 -15.65 -7.62
N LEU A 24 8.08 -15.80 -7.79
CA LEU A 24 7.10 -15.32 -6.81
C LEU A 24 7.26 -15.99 -5.44
N GLN A 25 7.67 -17.26 -5.41
CA GLN A 25 7.94 -17.97 -4.16
C GLN A 25 9.10 -17.33 -3.37
N ASP A 26 10.08 -16.73 -4.04
CA ASP A 26 11.22 -16.09 -3.35
C ASP A 26 10.80 -14.83 -2.54
N HIS A 27 9.61 -14.28 -2.82
CA HIS A 27 9.07 -13.12 -2.10
C HIS A 27 8.27 -13.48 -0.84
N VAL A 28 7.95 -14.76 -0.62
CA VAL A 28 7.07 -15.19 0.48
C VAL A 28 7.56 -16.45 1.17
N GLU A 29 7.49 -16.48 2.50
CA GLU A 29 7.86 -17.67 3.29
C GLU A 29 6.74 -18.73 3.29
N LEU A 30 6.48 -19.30 2.11
CA LEU A 30 5.43 -20.30 1.88
C LEU A 30 5.96 -21.59 1.27
N THR A 31 5.25 -22.69 1.53
CA THR A 31 5.53 -23.94 0.82
C THR A 31 5.20 -23.78 -0.66
N LYS A 32 5.96 -24.44 -1.53
CA LYS A 32 5.69 -24.46 -2.98
C LYS A 32 4.22 -24.77 -3.29
N SER A 33 3.64 -25.79 -2.65
CA SER A 33 2.23 -26.15 -2.87
C SER A 33 1.27 -25.01 -2.57
N THR A 34 1.51 -24.27 -1.49
CA THR A 34 0.69 -23.12 -1.10
C THR A 34 0.82 -21.97 -2.08
N VAL A 35 2.03 -21.70 -2.59
CA VAL A 35 2.24 -20.66 -3.62
C VAL A 35 1.45 -20.99 -4.90
N TYR A 36 1.51 -22.23 -5.38
CA TYR A 36 0.71 -22.65 -6.54
C TYR A 36 -0.81 -22.54 -6.28
N GLU A 37 -1.26 -22.89 -5.07
CA GLU A 37 -2.66 -22.73 -4.68
C GLU A 37 -3.09 -21.25 -4.72
N TYR A 38 -2.24 -20.36 -4.21
CA TYR A 38 -2.48 -18.93 -4.11
C TYR A 38 -2.48 -18.26 -5.48
N VAL A 39 -1.50 -18.56 -6.34
CA VAL A 39 -1.49 -18.10 -7.75
C VAL A 39 -2.75 -18.56 -8.47
N ALA A 40 -3.17 -19.82 -8.30
CA ALA A 40 -4.39 -20.31 -8.92
C ALA A 40 -5.65 -19.64 -8.38
N ALA A 41 -5.69 -19.25 -7.10
CA ALA A 41 -6.78 -18.47 -6.52
C ALA A 41 -6.85 -17.06 -7.12
N LEU A 42 -5.71 -16.38 -7.25
CA LEU A 42 -5.60 -15.07 -7.87
C LEU A 42 -6.01 -15.10 -9.35
N GLN A 43 -5.62 -16.12 -10.12
CA GLN A 43 -6.06 -16.30 -11.50
C GLN A 43 -7.57 -16.53 -11.61
N ARG A 44 -8.15 -17.37 -10.75
CA ARG A 44 -9.62 -17.60 -10.73
C ARG A 44 -10.39 -16.32 -10.39
N ALA A 45 -9.80 -15.45 -9.58
CA ALA A 45 -10.36 -14.14 -9.25
C ALA A 45 -10.13 -13.09 -10.35
N GLY A 46 -9.42 -13.43 -11.44
CA GLY A 46 -9.08 -12.49 -12.52
C GLY A 46 -7.98 -11.49 -12.17
N LEU A 47 -7.28 -11.70 -11.05
CA LEU A 47 -6.25 -10.78 -10.55
C LEU A 47 -4.87 -11.03 -11.15
N LEU A 48 -4.62 -12.26 -11.62
CA LEU A 48 -3.42 -12.64 -12.37
C LEU A 48 -3.80 -13.24 -13.72
N SER A 49 -2.99 -12.95 -14.73
CA SER A 49 -3.05 -13.61 -16.04
C SER A 49 -1.73 -14.25 -16.38
N GLU A 50 -1.78 -15.40 -17.05
CA GLU A 50 -0.60 -16.02 -17.65
C GLU A 50 -0.17 -15.22 -18.87
N VAL A 51 1.14 -15.01 -19.01
CA VAL A 51 1.75 -14.30 -20.12
C VAL A 51 2.70 -15.26 -20.83
N GLU A 52 2.62 -15.30 -22.16
CA GLU A 52 3.60 -16.06 -22.95
C GLU A 52 4.95 -15.37 -22.90
N THR A 53 5.97 -16.09 -22.45
CA THR A 53 7.37 -15.67 -22.46
C THR A 53 8.20 -16.75 -23.17
N ASP A 54 9.40 -16.40 -23.65
CA ASP A 54 10.29 -17.33 -24.37
C ASP A 54 10.80 -18.52 -23.50
N GLY A 55 10.45 -18.54 -22.20
CA GLY A 55 10.84 -19.57 -21.24
C GLY A 55 9.90 -20.78 -21.20
N SER A 56 10.39 -21.89 -20.65
CA SER A 56 9.59 -23.11 -20.45
C SER A 56 8.66 -23.06 -19.23
N ALA A 57 8.86 -22.09 -18.34
CA ALA A 57 8.02 -21.85 -17.17
C ALA A 57 6.95 -20.82 -17.48
N LYS A 58 5.73 -21.05 -16.98
CA LYS A 58 4.62 -20.10 -17.09
C LYS A 58 4.93 -18.82 -16.29
N SER A 59 4.78 -17.67 -16.92
CA SER A 59 4.94 -16.33 -16.32
C SER A 59 3.58 -15.67 -16.09
N TYR A 60 3.50 -14.77 -15.11
CA TYR A 60 2.26 -14.11 -14.70
C TYR A 60 2.45 -12.60 -14.55
N THR A 61 1.36 -11.86 -14.79
CA THR A 61 1.27 -10.41 -14.53
C THR A 61 -0.04 -10.08 -13.82
N ALA A 62 0.00 -9.12 -12.90
CA ALA A 62 -1.18 -8.66 -12.18
C ALA A 62 -2.01 -7.65 -12.97
N HIS A 63 -3.32 -7.63 -12.70
CA HIS A 63 -4.26 -6.64 -13.23
C HIS A 63 -4.63 -5.64 -12.15
N GLU A 64 -4.82 -4.38 -12.53
CA GLU A 64 -5.52 -3.42 -11.65
C GLU A 64 -6.95 -3.86 -11.47
N PHE A 65 -7.44 -3.77 -10.24
CA PHE A 65 -8.80 -4.14 -9.90
C PHE A 65 -9.28 -3.25 -8.75
N THR A 66 -10.60 -3.08 -8.67
CA THR A 66 -11.25 -2.54 -7.48
C THR A 66 -12.26 -3.58 -7.01
N VAL A 67 -12.07 -4.12 -5.81
CA VAL A 67 -13.04 -5.06 -5.19
C VAL A 67 -13.86 -4.30 -4.19
N THR A 68 -15.16 -4.22 -4.45
CA THR A 68 -16.15 -3.66 -3.52
C THR A 68 -16.61 -4.77 -2.57
N LEU A 69 -16.25 -4.70 -1.30
CA LEU A 69 -16.69 -5.64 -0.26
C LEU A 69 -17.77 -4.99 0.60
N GLU A 70 -18.96 -5.58 0.64
CA GLU A 70 -20.01 -5.15 1.58
C GLU A 70 -20.00 -6.06 2.82
N VAL A 71 -19.70 -5.50 3.99
CA VAL A 71 -19.76 -6.20 5.29
C VAL A 71 -20.69 -5.43 6.21
N ASP A 72 -21.78 -6.07 6.67
CA ASP A 72 -22.78 -5.46 7.54
C ASP A 72 -23.35 -4.11 7.02
N GLY A 73 -23.44 -3.97 5.68
CA GLY A 73 -23.91 -2.76 5.02
C GLY A 73 -22.85 -1.66 4.84
N MET A 74 -21.60 -1.89 5.25
CA MET A 74 -20.46 -1.03 4.92
C MET A 74 -19.78 -1.53 3.66
N VAL A 75 -19.68 -0.65 2.66
CA VAL A 75 -18.97 -0.89 1.42
C VAL A 75 -17.52 -0.43 1.57
N VAL A 76 -16.58 -1.35 1.42
CA VAL A 76 -15.14 -1.10 1.42
C VAL A 76 -14.58 -1.38 0.03
N GLU A 77 -13.91 -0.40 -0.58
CA GLU A 77 -13.14 -0.64 -1.80
C GLU A 77 -11.73 -1.12 -1.44
N ILE A 78 -11.41 -2.33 -1.90
CA ILE A 78 -10.05 -2.87 -1.85
C ILE A 78 -9.40 -2.53 -3.19
N THR A 79 -8.52 -1.53 -3.15
CA THR A 79 -7.66 -1.11 -4.27
C THR A 79 -6.33 -1.85 -4.20
N PRO A 80 -5.49 -1.80 -5.26
CA PRO A 80 -4.16 -2.37 -5.22
C PRO A 80 -3.28 -1.78 -4.11
N ASP A 81 -3.43 -0.49 -3.79
CA ASP A 81 -2.69 0.16 -2.71
C ASP A 81 -3.05 -0.41 -1.33
N VAL A 82 -4.32 -0.73 -1.11
CA VAL A 82 -4.75 -1.46 0.09
C VAL A 82 -4.05 -2.82 0.18
N VAL A 83 -3.91 -3.53 -0.95
CA VAL A 83 -3.21 -4.82 -0.99
C VAL A 83 -1.71 -4.67 -0.74
N GLU A 84 -1.09 -3.64 -1.31
CA GLU A 84 0.31 -3.30 -1.12
C GLU A 84 0.63 -3.08 0.36
N VAL A 85 -0.19 -2.30 1.07
CA VAL A 85 -0.04 -2.07 2.51
C VAL A 85 -0.31 -3.36 3.31
N LEU A 86 -1.31 -4.15 2.93
CA LEU A 86 -1.60 -5.45 3.56
C LEU A 86 -0.46 -6.46 3.42
N SER A 87 0.34 -6.40 2.35
CA SER A 87 1.46 -7.32 2.15
C SER A 87 2.53 -7.19 3.24
N HIS A 88 2.60 -6.01 3.87
CA HIS A 88 3.55 -5.67 4.93
C HIS A 88 3.03 -5.94 6.35
N GLN A 89 1.80 -6.43 6.52
CA GLN A 89 1.18 -6.63 7.84
C GLN A 89 2.07 -7.45 8.79
N HIS A 90 2.70 -8.53 8.33
CA HIS A 90 3.54 -9.37 9.20
C HIS A 90 4.97 -8.86 9.42
N SER A 91 5.44 -7.91 8.60
CA SER A 91 6.78 -7.33 8.73
C SER A 91 6.77 -5.98 9.46
N LEU A 92 5.61 -5.32 9.57
CA LEU A 92 5.42 -4.03 10.22
C LEU A 92 4.30 -4.12 11.27
N PRO A 93 4.67 -4.25 12.57
CA PRO A 93 3.71 -4.39 13.67
C PRO A 93 2.70 -3.25 13.77
N GLU A 94 3.04 -2.06 13.31
CA GLU A 94 2.17 -0.89 13.30
C GLU A 94 0.98 -1.09 12.35
N ILE A 95 1.20 -1.72 11.19
CA ILE A 95 0.13 -2.06 10.24
C ILE A 95 -0.77 -3.15 10.82
N GLU A 96 -0.18 -4.18 11.41
CA GLU A 96 -0.93 -5.24 12.08
C GLU A 96 -1.79 -4.69 13.21
N GLY A 97 -1.20 -3.90 14.11
CA GLY A 97 -1.93 -3.29 15.22
C GLY A 97 -3.02 -2.33 14.75
N PHE A 98 -2.78 -1.56 13.69
CA PHE A 98 -3.79 -0.67 13.12
C PHE A 98 -4.98 -1.45 12.55
N LEU A 99 -4.72 -2.54 11.82
CA LEU A 99 -5.75 -3.43 11.29
C LEU A 99 -6.55 -4.13 12.38
N GLU A 100 -5.89 -4.64 13.42
CA GLU A 100 -6.54 -5.29 14.55
C GLU A 100 -7.45 -4.31 15.32
N GLN A 101 -7.01 -3.06 15.46
CA GLN A 101 -7.74 -2.05 16.23
C GLN A 101 -8.87 -1.38 15.43
N TYR A 102 -8.62 -1.01 14.17
CA TYR A 102 -9.51 -0.15 13.39
C TYR A 102 -10.11 -0.84 12.15
N GLY A 103 -9.60 -2.01 11.77
CA GLY A 103 -10.12 -2.80 10.67
C GLY A 103 -9.74 -2.31 9.27
N LEU A 104 -10.05 -3.14 8.27
CA LEU A 104 -9.67 -2.91 6.87
C LEU A 104 -10.33 -1.68 6.25
N GLY A 105 -11.59 -1.40 6.58
CA GLY A 105 -12.30 -0.23 6.05
C GLY A 105 -11.63 1.08 6.44
N THR A 106 -11.15 1.17 7.69
CA THR A 106 -10.39 2.33 8.17
C THR A 106 -9.04 2.43 7.49
N LEU A 107 -8.36 1.31 7.23
CA LEU A 107 -7.11 1.31 6.45
C LEU A 107 -7.31 1.85 5.02
N ALA A 108 -8.37 1.39 4.35
CA ALA A 108 -8.67 1.85 2.99
C ALA A 108 -8.92 3.37 2.96
N ALA A 109 -9.78 3.88 3.86
CA ALA A 109 -10.02 5.31 3.98
C ALA A 109 -8.76 6.10 4.43
N PHE A 110 -7.89 5.48 5.22
CA PHE A 110 -6.62 6.09 5.61
C PHE A 110 -5.70 6.32 4.42
N ILE A 111 -5.61 5.36 3.50
CA ILE A 111 -4.78 5.48 2.29
C ILE A 111 -5.27 6.63 1.42
N ASP A 112 -6.59 6.77 1.22
CA ASP A 112 -7.17 7.91 0.48
C ASP A 112 -6.78 9.26 1.13
N LEU A 113 -6.94 9.34 2.46
CA LEU A 113 -6.57 10.53 3.22
C LEU A 113 -5.05 10.78 3.26
N ALA A 114 -4.22 9.76 3.10
CA ALA A 114 -2.77 9.92 3.00
C ALA A 114 -2.38 10.63 1.70
N TYR A 115 -3.06 10.33 0.58
CA TYR A 115 -2.90 11.09 -0.67
C TYR A 115 -3.37 12.54 -0.52
N GLU A 116 -4.54 12.78 0.09
CA GLU A 116 -5.03 14.13 0.38
C GLU A 116 -4.07 14.90 1.31
N HIS A 117 -3.45 14.22 2.26
CA HIS A 117 -2.45 14.81 3.16
C HIS A 117 -1.20 15.23 2.39
N ALA A 118 -0.69 14.38 1.50
CA ALA A 118 0.45 14.70 0.66
C ALA A 118 0.15 15.88 -0.31
N ALA A 119 -1.10 16.04 -0.72
CA ALA A 119 -1.58 17.21 -1.47
C ALA A 119 -1.77 18.47 -0.60
N GLY A 120 -1.62 18.37 0.73
CA GLY A 120 -1.80 19.47 1.67
C GLY A 120 -3.27 19.82 1.95
N GLU A 121 -4.22 18.96 1.55
CA GLU A 121 -5.66 19.20 1.68
C GLU A 121 -6.18 18.87 3.07
N VAL A 122 -5.60 17.84 3.71
CA VAL A 122 -5.91 17.45 5.09
C VAL A 122 -4.64 17.46 5.94
N THR A 123 -4.81 17.70 7.25
CA THR A 123 -3.71 17.62 8.22
C THR A 123 -3.76 16.28 8.94
N THR A 124 -2.64 15.81 9.50
CA THR A 124 -2.63 14.59 10.34
C THR A 124 -3.68 14.63 11.46
N ARG A 125 -3.92 15.81 12.05
CA ARG A 125 -4.98 15.99 13.06
C ARG A 125 -6.36 15.74 12.47
N MET A 126 -6.64 16.27 11.29
CA MET A 126 -7.92 16.10 10.62
C MET A 126 -8.16 14.64 10.27
N ILE A 127 -7.13 13.92 9.81
CA ILE A 127 -7.21 12.47 9.55
C ILE A 127 -7.59 11.71 10.84
N ALA A 128 -6.89 11.99 11.94
CA ALA A 128 -7.17 11.37 13.22
C ALA A 128 -8.62 11.60 13.67
N ASP A 129 -9.11 12.84 13.51
CA ASP A 129 -10.47 13.23 13.87
C ASP A 129 -11.53 12.61 12.92
N ILE A 130 -11.25 12.49 11.61
CA ILE A 130 -12.16 11.89 10.61
C ILE A 130 -12.33 10.39 10.82
N LEU A 131 -11.22 9.68 11.05
CA LEU A 131 -11.20 8.22 11.15
C LEU A 131 -11.42 7.70 12.58
N ASP A 132 -11.57 8.59 13.56
CA ASP A 132 -11.65 8.26 14.98
C ASP A 132 -10.45 7.40 15.45
N VAL A 133 -9.27 7.71 14.94
CA VAL A 133 -8.01 7.05 15.33
C VAL A 133 -7.19 7.94 16.25
N SER A 134 -6.28 7.34 17.02
CA SER A 134 -5.39 8.14 17.84
C SER A 134 -4.45 8.99 16.96
N ARG A 135 -4.12 10.21 17.42
CA ARG A 135 -3.15 11.05 16.69
C ARG A 135 -1.80 10.37 16.50
N GLY A 136 -1.35 9.57 17.48
CA GLY A 136 -0.12 8.78 17.35
C GLY A 136 -0.22 7.77 16.22
N SER A 137 -1.30 6.98 16.21
CA SER A 137 -1.59 6.04 15.11
C SER A 137 -1.65 6.73 13.75
N ALA A 138 -2.22 7.94 13.67
CA ALA A 138 -2.25 8.70 12.42
C ALA A 138 -0.85 9.15 11.95
N TYR A 139 0.04 9.56 12.86
CA TYR A 139 1.42 9.87 12.52
C TYR A 139 2.19 8.63 12.05
N ASP A 140 2.13 7.55 12.83
CA ASP A 140 2.86 6.30 12.55
C ASP A 140 2.40 5.70 11.21
N MET A 141 1.09 5.69 10.97
CA MET A 141 0.54 5.17 9.71
C MET A 141 0.85 6.06 8.52
N LEU A 142 0.87 7.39 8.65
CA LEU A 142 1.29 8.25 7.54
C LEU A 142 2.74 7.97 7.12
N GLU A 143 3.62 7.73 8.09
CA GLU A 143 5.02 7.35 7.82
C GLU A 143 5.10 6.01 7.08
N HIS A 144 4.44 4.97 7.59
CA HIS A 144 4.53 3.63 7.00
C HIS A 144 3.83 3.53 5.64
N VAL A 145 2.60 4.04 5.55
CA VAL A 145 1.82 4.05 4.30
C VAL A 145 2.53 4.91 3.26
N GLY A 146 3.02 6.09 3.66
CA GLY A 146 3.77 6.97 2.78
C GLY A 146 5.00 6.29 2.18
N ARG A 147 5.78 5.59 3.00
CA ARG A 147 6.96 4.85 2.54
C ARG A 147 6.61 3.63 1.66
N ILE A 148 5.56 2.88 1.98
CA ILE A 148 5.17 1.67 1.22
C ILE A 148 4.64 2.05 -0.16
N LEU A 149 3.79 3.06 -0.21
CA LEU A 149 3.08 3.49 -1.42
C LEU A 149 3.81 4.61 -2.17
N ASP A 150 5.00 5.01 -1.71
CA ASP A 150 5.78 6.13 -2.25
C ASP A 150 4.94 7.43 -2.32
N ILE A 151 4.13 7.66 -1.29
CA ILE A 151 3.26 8.84 -1.21
C ILE A 151 4.05 9.99 -0.59
N GLY A 152 4.25 11.02 -1.40
CA GLY A 152 4.81 12.28 -0.93
C GLY A 152 6.30 12.20 -0.62
N ASP A 153 7.09 11.57 -1.51
CA ASP A 153 8.53 11.86 -1.61
C ASP A 153 8.71 13.37 -1.50
N GLU A 154 9.50 13.76 -0.50
CA GLU A 154 9.22 14.90 0.40
C GLU A 154 8.66 16.14 -0.31
N PRO A 155 7.66 16.86 0.23
CA PRO A 155 7.68 18.29 0.00
C PRO A 155 9.05 18.71 0.53
N THR A 156 9.96 19.08 -0.38
CA THR A 156 11.22 19.71 -0.01
C THR A 156 10.79 20.88 0.85
N THR A 157 10.80 20.66 2.15
CA THR A 157 10.65 21.75 3.08
C THR A 157 12.01 22.36 2.90
N ASP A 158 12.11 23.31 1.97
CA ASP A 158 13.23 24.22 1.90
C ASP A 158 13.29 24.80 3.30
N HIS A 159 14.09 24.20 4.17
CA HIS A 159 14.33 24.78 5.46
C HIS A 159 14.97 26.11 5.13
N ALA A 160 14.61 27.17 5.84
CA ALA A 160 15.25 28.48 5.63
C ALA A 160 16.79 28.44 5.82
N THR A 161 17.34 27.30 6.25
CA THR A 161 18.76 26.97 6.30
C THR A 161 19.35 26.42 5.01
N ASP A 162 18.53 25.91 4.09
CA ASP A 162 18.93 25.39 2.76
C ASP A 162 18.91 26.48 1.68
N LEU A 163 18.29 27.63 1.96
CA LEU A 163 18.41 28.83 1.15
C LEU A 163 19.82 29.43 1.29
N SER A 164 20.45 29.75 0.16
CA SER A 164 21.66 30.56 0.16
C SER A 164 21.40 31.94 0.75
N ASP A 165 22.45 32.61 1.25
CA ASP A 165 22.32 33.97 1.82
C ASP A 165 21.65 34.93 0.81
N ASP A 166 21.93 34.76 -0.48
CA ASP A 166 21.38 35.57 -1.57
C ASP A 166 19.85 35.37 -1.75
N GLU A 167 19.34 34.16 -1.52
CA GLU A 167 17.90 33.85 -1.64
C GLU A 167 17.10 34.32 -0.42
N ARG A 168 17.73 34.37 0.77
CA ARG A 168 17.11 34.92 1.98
C ARG A 168 16.95 36.42 1.92
N ASP A 169 17.96 37.13 1.41
CA ASP A 169 17.91 38.59 1.28
C ASP A 169 16.82 39.01 0.27
N ALA A 170 16.64 38.25 -0.82
CA ALA A 170 15.58 38.51 -1.81
C ALA A 170 14.15 38.38 -1.25
N LEU A 171 13.93 37.58 -0.20
CA LEU A 171 12.63 37.42 0.46
C LEU A 171 12.34 38.54 1.48
N LEU A 172 13.36 39.20 2.01
CA LEU A 172 13.24 40.27 2.99
C LEU A 172 13.07 41.67 2.35
N GLU A 173 13.36 41.81 1.05
CA GLU A 173 13.24 43.06 0.31
C GLU A 173 11.84 43.33 -0.30
N ARG A 174 10.79 42.59 0.12
CA ARG A 174 9.41 42.81 -0.36
C ARG A 174 8.49 43.50 0.65
#